data_AF-A0AA35UB22-F1
#
_entry.id   AF-A0AA35UB22-F1
#
_cell.length_a   1.000
_cell.length_b   1.000
_cell.length_c   1.000
_cell.angle_alpha   90.00
_cell.angle_beta   90.00
_cell.angle_gamma   90.00
#
_symmetry.space_group_name_H-M   'P 1'
#
loop_
_entity.id
_entity.type
_entity.pdbx_description
1 polymer ?
#
loop_
_entity_poly.entity_id
_entity_poly.type
_entity_poly.pdbx_seq_one_letter_code
_entity_poly.pdbx_strand_id
1 'polypeptide(L)'
;MVKSKINIPNLKDFLDEKSAKYESPSFIKDDPVIIPHQFSNIKDIEISGFLTSVISWGNRKSIIKSAKKIIEYMENSPYDFIKNHTDSDLKTINESIHRTFNLIDLNYFIKSLKNIYNEYEGIEEILSNKNNGSNLQERISTFKNIFFSLNCPKRSLKHLPSPIKGSSAKRFNMYLRWMVRSNNNGVDFGIWNKISSSELSIPLDVHTGRIARSLGLLERKVNDSKSVTEIDNKLRKMDPIDPVKYDYALFGLGVYENF
;
A
#
# COMPACT_ATOMS: atom_id res chain seq x y z
N MET A 1 -1.22 6.39 -30.94
CA MET A 1 -2.19 5.34 -31.31
C MET A 1 -2.84 4.80 -30.04
N VAL A 2 -4.16 4.91 -29.91
CA VAL A 2 -4.89 4.19 -28.87
C VAL A 2 -4.83 2.71 -29.28
N LYS A 3 -4.11 1.86 -28.54
CA LYS A 3 -4.22 0.40 -28.73
C LYS A 3 -5.72 0.06 -28.64
N SER A 4 -6.26 -0.66 -29.62
CA SER A 4 -7.64 -1.11 -29.61
C SER A 4 -7.96 -1.83 -28.30
N LYS A 5 -9.15 -1.59 -27.73
CA LYS A 5 -9.63 -2.33 -26.55
C LYS A 5 -9.60 -3.82 -26.91
N ILE A 6 -8.92 -4.62 -26.10
CA ILE A 6 -8.82 -6.07 -26.28
C ILE A 6 -10.13 -6.66 -25.75
N ASN A 7 -10.88 -7.30 -26.64
CA ASN A 7 -12.09 -8.00 -26.24
C ASN A 7 -11.71 -9.41 -25.77
N ILE A 8 -11.75 -9.63 -24.45
CA ILE A 8 -11.58 -10.97 -23.87
C ILE A 8 -12.97 -11.53 -23.57
N PRO A 9 -13.41 -12.59 -24.29
CA PRO A 9 -14.63 -13.30 -23.93
C PRO A 9 -14.52 -13.78 -22.48
N ASN A 10 -15.51 -13.43 -21.65
CA ASN A 10 -15.53 -13.75 -20.22
C ASN A 10 -14.30 -13.21 -19.44
N LEU A 11 -14.15 -11.88 -19.45
CA LEU A 11 -13.07 -11.16 -18.77
C LEU A 11 -12.91 -11.52 -17.29
N LYS A 12 -14.01 -11.82 -16.58
CA LYS A 12 -13.95 -12.21 -15.17
C LYS A 12 -13.13 -13.49 -14.99
N ASP A 13 -13.49 -14.55 -15.69
CA ASP A 13 -12.83 -15.85 -15.53
C ASP A 13 -11.35 -15.78 -15.94
N PHE A 14 -11.04 -15.00 -16.97
CA PHE A 14 -9.66 -14.70 -17.34
C PHE A 14 -8.88 -14.01 -16.21
N LEU A 15 -9.46 -12.99 -15.58
CA LEU A 15 -8.80 -12.29 -14.48
C LEU A 15 -8.68 -13.17 -13.23
N ASP A 16 -9.67 -14.01 -12.95
CA ASP A 16 -9.62 -15.00 -11.85
C ASP A 16 -8.45 -15.97 -12.04
N GLU A 17 -8.31 -16.54 -13.24
CA GLU A 17 -7.18 -17.43 -13.58
C GLU A 17 -5.83 -16.74 -13.38
N LYS A 18 -5.70 -15.51 -13.90
CA LYS A 18 -4.45 -14.75 -13.79
C LYS A 18 -4.15 -14.35 -12.34
N SER A 19 -5.16 -13.98 -11.55
CA SER A 19 -4.98 -13.70 -10.13
C SER A 19 -4.45 -14.92 -9.39
N ALA A 20 -5.07 -16.09 -9.57
CA ALA A 20 -4.63 -17.33 -8.94
C ALA A 20 -3.21 -17.74 -9.39
N LYS A 21 -2.85 -17.50 -10.65
CA LYS A 21 -1.50 -17.77 -11.17
C LYS A 21 -0.43 -16.89 -10.52
N TYR A 22 -0.72 -15.61 -10.34
CA TYR A 22 0.29 -14.62 -9.92
C TYR A 22 0.36 -14.39 -8.41
N GLU A 23 -0.74 -14.62 -7.68
CA GLU A 23 -0.76 -14.62 -6.23
C GLU A 23 -0.18 -15.93 -5.71
N SER A 24 1.15 -16.06 -5.75
CA SER A 24 1.88 -17.23 -5.24
C SER A 24 3.14 -16.80 -4.48
N PRO A 25 3.74 -17.66 -3.64
CA PRO A 25 4.93 -17.31 -2.87
C PRO A 25 6.11 -16.79 -3.71
N SER A 26 6.18 -17.19 -4.99
CA SER A 26 7.17 -16.66 -5.94
C SER A 26 7.09 -15.14 -6.15
N PHE A 27 5.91 -14.55 -5.93
CA PHE A 27 5.67 -13.09 -6.00
C PHE A 27 6.55 -12.32 -5.01
N ILE A 28 6.80 -12.90 -3.83
CA ILE A 28 7.45 -12.22 -2.70
C ILE A 28 8.91 -11.89 -3.02
N LYS A 29 9.62 -12.79 -3.70
CA LYS A 29 11.09 -12.74 -3.87
C LYS A 29 11.62 -11.40 -4.36
N ASP A 30 10.89 -10.76 -5.27
CA ASP A 30 11.28 -9.51 -5.92
C ASP A 30 10.32 -8.35 -5.60
N ASP A 31 9.37 -8.53 -4.68
CA ASP A 31 8.39 -7.52 -4.30
C ASP A 31 8.70 -6.91 -2.93
N PRO A 32 8.46 -5.61 -2.70
CA PRO A 32 8.67 -4.98 -1.40
C PRO A 32 7.95 -5.66 -0.22
N VAL A 33 6.89 -6.43 -0.46
CA VAL A 33 6.21 -7.23 0.58
C VAL A 33 7.17 -8.21 1.29
N ILE A 34 8.32 -8.55 0.70
CA ILE A 34 9.35 -9.37 1.35
C ILE A 34 9.83 -8.82 2.70
N ILE A 35 9.76 -7.50 2.91
CA ILE A 35 10.24 -6.86 4.13
C ILE A 35 9.36 -7.22 5.33
N PRO A 36 8.03 -7.00 5.31
CA PRO A 36 7.18 -7.45 6.40
C PRO A 36 7.16 -8.98 6.59
N HIS A 37 7.43 -9.77 5.55
CA HIS A 37 7.58 -11.24 5.65
C HIS A 37 8.79 -11.70 6.48
N GLN A 38 9.68 -10.78 6.89
CA GLN A 38 10.79 -11.09 7.80
C GLN A 38 10.34 -11.22 9.26
N PHE A 39 9.09 -10.87 9.58
CA PHE A 39 8.58 -10.78 10.94
C PHE A 39 7.44 -11.77 11.18
N SER A 40 7.33 -12.23 12.44
CA SER A 40 6.19 -13.00 12.94
C SER A 40 5.29 -12.20 13.89
N ASN A 41 5.81 -11.16 14.52
CA ASN A 41 5.02 -10.26 15.36
C ASN A 41 4.12 -9.37 14.47
N ILE A 42 2.82 -9.38 14.75
CA ILE A 42 1.81 -8.65 13.96
C ILE A 42 2.10 -7.14 13.89
N LYS A 43 2.58 -6.52 14.99
CA LYS A 43 2.88 -5.09 15.02
C LYS A 43 4.17 -4.76 14.27
N ASP A 44 5.15 -5.65 14.27
CA ASP A 44 6.33 -5.50 13.41
C ASP A 44 5.96 -5.62 11.93
N ILE A 45 5.09 -6.57 11.56
CA ILE A 45 4.54 -6.70 10.19
C ILE A 45 3.79 -5.41 9.79
N GLU A 46 2.94 -4.88 10.67
CA GLU A 46 2.18 -3.64 10.42
C GLU A 46 3.11 -2.44 10.15
N ILE A 47 4.07 -2.18 11.06
CA ILE A 47 4.98 -1.03 10.95
C ILE A 47 5.92 -1.17 9.76
N SER A 48 6.54 -2.34 9.61
CA SER A 48 7.47 -2.59 8.50
C SER A 48 6.76 -2.54 7.15
N GLY A 49 5.54 -3.08 7.05
CA GLY A 49 4.68 -3.00 5.88
C GLY A 49 4.32 -1.55 5.56
N PHE A 50 3.93 -0.77 6.56
CA PHE A 50 3.58 0.64 6.38
C PHE A 50 4.77 1.46 5.87
N LEU A 51 5.91 1.40 6.56
CA LEU A 51 7.14 2.14 6.17
C LEU A 51 7.65 1.72 4.79
N THR A 52 7.62 0.42 4.49
CA THR A 52 8.00 -0.11 3.18
C THR A 52 7.06 0.40 2.09
N SER A 53 5.74 0.40 2.33
CA SER A 53 4.76 0.92 1.38
C SER A 53 4.96 2.40 1.10
N VAL A 54 5.32 3.18 2.13
CA VAL A 54 5.65 4.59 1.99
C VAL A 54 6.78 4.68 0.99
N ILE A 55 7.92 4.03 1.15
CA ILE A 55 9.02 4.19 0.20
C ILE A 55 8.90 3.43 -1.14
N SER A 56 7.77 2.78 -1.42
CA SER A 56 7.59 1.92 -2.60
C SER A 56 7.36 2.69 -3.92
N TRP A 57 8.32 3.52 -4.33
CA TRP A 57 8.34 4.18 -5.64
C TRP A 57 9.71 4.12 -6.33
N GLY A 58 9.76 3.55 -7.52
CA GLY A 58 11.00 3.33 -8.27
C GLY A 58 11.26 1.87 -8.56
N ASN A 59 12.53 1.51 -8.77
CA ASN A 59 12.88 0.12 -9.02
C ASN A 59 12.82 -0.70 -7.73
N ARG A 60 12.36 -1.96 -7.83
CA ARG A 60 12.10 -2.83 -6.67
C ARG A 60 13.34 -3.12 -5.84
N LYS A 61 14.48 -3.38 -6.49
CA LYS A 61 15.77 -3.63 -5.81
C LYS A 61 16.18 -2.47 -4.89
N SER A 62 16.02 -1.23 -5.35
CA SER A 62 16.31 -0.03 -4.56
C SER A 62 15.32 0.16 -3.42
N ILE A 63 14.03 -0.10 -3.65
CA ILE A 63 13.00 -0.05 -2.60
C ILE A 63 13.34 -1.04 -1.48
N ILE A 64 13.58 -2.31 -1.83
CA ILE A 64 13.92 -3.38 -0.87
C ILE A 64 15.20 -3.01 -0.11
N LYS A 65 16.24 -2.50 -0.79
CA LYS A 65 17.48 -2.06 -0.14
C LYS A 65 17.23 -0.93 0.86
N SER A 66 16.44 0.09 0.50
CA SER A 66 16.11 1.18 1.40
C SER A 66 15.22 0.75 2.56
N ALA A 67 14.28 -0.18 2.34
CA ALA A 67 13.43 -0.71 3.38
C ALA A 67 14.24 -1.50 4.41
N LYS A 68 15.17 -2.36 3.97
CA LYS A 68 16.12 -3.05 4.87
C LYS A 68 16.90 -2.08 5.74
N LYS A 69 17.42 -0.98 5.17
CA LYS A 69 18.09 0.07 5.94
C LYS A 69 17.20 0.70 7.02
N ILE A 70 15.91 0.93 6.73
CA ILE A 70 14.96 1.47 7.72
C ILE A 70 14.76 0.46 8.85
N ILE A 71 14.61 -0.83 8.52
CA ILE A 71 14.41 -1.89 9.50
C ILE A 71 15.68 -2.10 10.35
N GLU A 72 16.86 -2.10 9.74
CA GLU A 72 18.15 -2.15 10.43
C GLU A 72 18.35 -0.96 11.36
N TYR A 73 17.90 0.23 10.95
CA TYR A 73 17.90 1.43 11.80
C TYR A 73 17.01 1.26 13.04
N MET A 74 15.93 0.49 12.93
CA MET A 74 15.04 0.12 14.04
C MET A 74 15.46 -1.18 14.73
N GLU A 75 16.73 -1.57 14.61
CA GLU A 75 17.32 -2.74 15.26
C GLU A 75 16.61 -4.06 14.96
N ASN A 76 15.93 -4.14 13.80
CA ASN A 76 15.08 -5.27 13.43
C ASN A 76 13.97 -5.58 14.46
N SER A 77 13.54 -4.58 15.24
CA SER A 77 12.33 -4.66 16.08
C SER A 77 11.50 -3.37 15.95
N PRO A 78 10.84 -3.15 14.79
CA PRO A 78 10.13 -1.91 14.52
C PRO A 78 9.14 -1.48 15.60
N TYR A 79 8.33 -2.41 16.14
CA TYR A 79 7.34 -2.08 17.17
C TYR A 79 7.99 -1.65 18.48
N ASP A 80 8.99 -2.40 18.93
CA ASP A 80 9.72 -2.05 20.15
C ASP A 80 10.39 -0.69 20.02
N PHE A 81 11.09 -0.46 18.90
CA PHE A 81 11.72 0.82 18.59
C PHE A 81 10.70 1.97 18.57
N ILE A 82 9.56 1.81 17.89
CA ILE A 82 8.51 2.84 17.86
C ILE A 82 8.03 3.16 19.28
N LYS A 83 7.77 2.16 20.11
CA LYS A 83 7.24 2.37 21.47
C LYS A 83 8.29 2.99 22.41
N ASN A 84 9.52 2.52 22.34
CA ASN A 84 10.51 2.73 23.39
C ASN A 84 11.62 3.72 23.03
N HIS A 85 11.74 4.15 21.76
CA HIS A 85 12.78 5.11 21.39
C HIS A 85 12.72 6.39 22.24
N THR A 86 13.90 6.91 22.51
CA THR A 86 14.19 8.22 23.08
C THR A 86 14.68 9.18 22.00
N ASP A 87 14.81 10.46 22.30
CA ASP A 87 15.34 11.42 21.34
C ASP A 87 16.82 11.15 20.98
N SER A 88 17.60 10.50 21.84
CA SER A 88 18.99 10.12 21.54
C SER A 88 19.10 8.99 20.52
N ASP A 89 18.07 8.14 20.40
CA ASP A 89 18.04 7.06 19.40
C ASP A 89 17.75 7.61 17.99
N LEU A 90 17.25 8.85 17.91
CA LEU A 90 16.93 9.52 16.65
C LEU A 90 18.13 10.30 16.11
N LYS A 91 18.83 9.71 15.15
CA LYS A 91 19.94 10.37 14.46
C LYS A 91 19.49 11.66 13.80
N THR A 92 20.26 12.73 13.96
CA THR A 92 19.94 14.08 13.46
C THR A 92 20.65 14.45 12.16
N ILE A 93 21.53 13.57 11.66
CA ILE A 93 22.28 13.78 10.42
C ILE A 93 21.32 13.75 9.23
N ASN A 94 21.36 14.75 8.35
CA ASN A 94 20.52 14.77 7.16
C ASN A 94 21.02 13.75 6.12
N GLU A 95 20.61 12.49 6.27
CA GLU A 95 20.94 11.38 5.38
C GLU A 95 19.78 11.08 4.40
N SER A 96 20.12 10.70 3.16
CA SER A 96 19.14 10.20 2.20
C SER A 96 18.81 8.73 2.47
N ILE A 97 17.53 8.41 2.62
CA ILE A 97 17.05 7.04 2.88
C ILE A 97 16.57 6.39 1.58
N HIS A 98 15.67 7.06 0.86
CA HIS A 98 15.16 6.59 -0.42
C HIS A 98 14.73 7.76 -1.31
N ARG A 99 15.55 8.09 -2.33
CA ARG A 99 15.26 9.17 -3.29
C ARG A 99 14.98 10.49 -2.57
N THR A 100 13.71 10.89 -2.45
CA THR A 100 13.27 12.14 -1.80
C THR A 100 12.80 11.93 -0.35
N PHE A 101 12.84 10.70 0.16
CA PHE A 101 12.64 10.35 1.56
C PHE A 101 13.97 10.40 2.29
N ASN A 102 14.08 11.25 3.30
CA ASN A 102 15.31 11.46 4.07
C ASN A 102 15.10 11.10 5.54
N LEU A 103 16.18 11.08 6.32
CA LEU A 103 16.14 10.77 7.74
C LEU A 103 15.22 11.70 8.53
N ILE A 104 15.12 12.97 8.15
CA ILE A 104 14.15 13.93 8.74
C ILE A 104 12.70 13.43 8.56
N ASP A 105 12.38 12.87 7.39
CA ASP A 105 11.06 12.31 7.14
C ASP A 105 10.86 11.02 7.97
N LEU A 106 11.87 10.15 8.02
CA LEU A 106 11.82 8.92 8.82
C LEU A 106 11.61 9.20 10.32
N ASN A 107 12.37 10.14 10.89
CA ASN A 107 12.25 10.52 12.29
C ASN A 107 10.86 11.08 12.61
N TYR A 108 10.27 11.87 11.70
CA TYR A 108 8.89 12.31 11.86
C TYR A 108 7.92 11.13 11.85
N PHE A 109 8.08 10.20 10.91
CA PHE A 109 7.23 9.02 10.81
C PHE A 109 7.33 8.16 12.07
N ILE A 110 8.53 7.99 12.64
CA ILE A 110 8.74 7.29 13.92
C ILE A 110 7.97 7.96 15.06
N LYS A 111 8.12 9.28 15.22
CA LYS A 111 7.41 10.05 16.26
C LYS A 111 5.89 9.98 16.10
N SER A 112 5.42 10.10 14.86
CA SER A 112 3.99 10.00 14.54
C SER A 112 3.43 8.60 14.81
N LEU A 113 4.16 7.54 14.44
CA LEU A 113 3.78 6.17 14.76
C LEU A 113 3.71 5.94 16.27
N LYS A 114 4.69 6.44 17.06
CA LYS A 114 4.64 6.35 18.52
C LYS A 114 3.37 6.98 19.08
N ASN A 115 3.02 8.18 18.60
CA ASN A 115 1.77 8.84 18.96
C ASN A 115 0.54 8.00 18.57
N ILE A 116 0.53 7.44 17.37
CA ILE A 116 -0.57 6.57 16.91
C ILE A 116 -0.73 5.33 17.79
N TYR A 117 0.35 4.63 18.12
CA TYR A 117 0.29 3.43 18.95
C TYR A 117 -0.06 3.72 20.42
N ASN A 118 0.22 4.93 20.91
CA ASN A 118 -0.15 5.33 22.26
C ASN A 118 -1.62 5.77 22.37
N GLU A 119 -2.12 6.53 21.38
CA GLU A 119 -3.46 7.13 21.43
C GLU A 119 -4.55 6.27 20.78
N TYR A 120 -4.18 5.45 19.79
CA TYR A 120 -5.12 4.68 18.96
C TYR A 120 -4.79 3.19 18.88
N GLU A 121 -3.78 2.71 19.61
CA GLU A 121 -3.35 1.29 19.66
C GLU A 121 -2.83 0.68 18.34
N GLY A 122 -2.92 1.37 17.20
CA GLY A 122 -2.37 0.93 15.92
C GLY A 122 -2.94 1.65 14.70
N ILE A 123 -2.45 1.27 13.52
CA ILE A 123 -2.90 1.87 12.24
C ILE A 123 -4.30 1.33 11.86
N GLU A 124 -4.59 0.05 12.14
CA GLU A 124 -5.89 -0.56 11.84
C GLU A 124 -7.04 0.17 12.54
N GLU A 125 -6.89 0.55 13.81
CA GLU A 125 -7.95 1.20 14.59
C GLU A 125 -8.41 2.52 13.94
N ILE A 126 -7.46 3.30 13.41
CA ILE A 126 -7.78 4.55 12.73
C ILE A 126 -8.51 4.28 11.40
N LEU A 127 -8.09 3.27 10.64
CA LEU A 127 -8.62 2.99 9.30
C LEU A 127 -9.91 2.15 9.32
N SER A 128 -10.17 1.41 10.38
CA SER A 128 -11.39 0.63 10.57
C SER A 128 -12.51 1.45 11.20
N ASN A 129 -12.18 2.54 11.90
CA ASN A 129 -13.17 3.44 12.48
C ASN A 129 -13.99 4.17 11.40
N LYS A 130 -15.27 3.80 11.28
CA LYS A 130 -16.21 4.37 10.30
C LYS A 130 -16.54 5.85 10.55
N ASN A 131 -16.29 6.38 11.75
CA ASN A 131 -16.46 7.82 12.02
C ASN A 131 -15.38 8.66 11.32
N ASN A 132 -14.27 8.05 10.89
CA ASN A 132 -13.20 8.74 10.17
C ASN A 132 -13.48 8.94 8.67
N GLY A 133 -14.62 8.46 8.15
CA GLY A 133 -15.02 8.64 6.75
C GLY A 133 -15.99 7.57 6.26
N SER A 134 -16.83 7.93 5.29
CA SER A 134 -17.90 7.07 4.76
C SER A 134 -17.38 5.82 4.04
N ASN A 135 -16.16 5.90 3.52
CA ASN A 135 -15.47 4.83 2.81
C ASN A 135 -13.98 4.83 3.15
N LEU A 136 -13.26 3.77 2.74
CA LEU A 136 -11.85 3.60 3.10
C LEU A 136 -10.95 4.70 2.52
N GLN A 137 -11.29 5.27 1.35
CA GLN A 137 -10.52 6.35 0.73
C GLN A 137 -10.61 7.67 1.52
N GLU A 138 -11.78 7.97 2.09
CA GLU A 138 -11.93 9.07 3.04
C GLU A 138 -11.14 8.81 4.33
N ARG A 139 -11.22 7.58 4.86
CA ARG A 139 -10.47 7.17 6.06
C ARG A 139 -8.95 7.28 5.88
N ILE A 140 -8.41 7.00 4.69
CA ILE A 140 -6.99 7.26 4.35
C ILE A 140 -6.66 8.76 4.46
N SER A 141 -7.57 9.63 4.02
CA SER A 141 -7.37 11.08 4.11
C SER A 141 -7.40 11.58 5.55
N THR A 142 -8.30 11.02 6.37
CA THR A 142 -8.36 11.30 7.82
C THR A 142 -7.13 10.76 8.54
N PHE A 143 -6.69 9.54 8.22
CA PHE A 143 -5.43 8.97 8.72
C PHE A 143 -4.26 9.92 8.43
N LYS A 144 -4.16 10.47 7.23
CA LYS A 144 -3.12 11.46 6.91
C LYS A 144 -3.16 12.67 7.84
N ASN A 145 -4.33 13.19 8.17
CA ASN A 145 -4.46 14.33 9.07
C ASN A 145 -4.01 13.98 10.50
N ILE A 146 -4.41 12.81 11.00
CA ILE A 146 -4.00 12.30 12.32
C ILE A 146 -2.48 12.07 12.34
N PHE A 147 -1.94 11.42 11.31
CA PHE A 147 -0.52 11.15 11.15
C PHE A 147 0.33 12.43 11.15
N PHE A 148 -0.22 13.52 10.60
CA PHE A 148 0.46 14.81 10.54
C PHE A 148 0.01 15.82 11.62
N SER A 149 -0.57 15.35 12.73
CA SER A 149 -1.07 16.21 13.82
C SER A 149 0.04 16.82 14.68
N LEU A 150 1.20 16.17 14.77
CA LEU A 150 2.39 16.70 15.45
C LEU A 150 3.09 17.76 14.58
N ASN A 151 3.99 18.57 15.16
CA ASN A 151 4.78 19.56 14.43
C ASN A 151 5.58 18.93 13.27
N CYS A 152 5.04 19.04 12.06
CA CYS A 152 5.52 18.34 10.87
C CYS A 152 6.38 19.25 9.98
N PRO A 153 7.56 18.77 9.54
CA PRO A 153 8.26 19.42 8.44
C PRO A 153 7.38 19.44 7.18
N LYS A 154 7.20 20.61 6.55
CA LYS A 154 6.36 20.75 5.34
C LYS A 154 6.72 19.75 4.23
N ARG A 155 8.02 19.40 4.11
CA ARG A 155 8.52 18.43 3.13
C ARG A 155 7.93 17.02 3.29
N SER A 156 7.59 16.62 4.51
CA SER A 156 7.18 15.25 4.84
C SER A 156 5.73 14.98 4.47
N LEU A 157 4.91 16.03 4.37
CA LEU A 157 3.48 15.96 4.00
C LEU A 157 3.21 15.28 2.65
N LYS A 158 4.18 15.28 1.73
CA LYS A 158 4.06 14.67 0.41
C LYS A 158 4.12 13.14 0.44
N HIS A 159 4.59 12.55 1.53
CA HIS A 159 4.90 11.12 1.59
C HIS A 159 3.67 10.25 1.83
N LEU A 160 2.58 10.79 2.40
CA LEU A 160 1.27 10.13 2.46
C LEU A 160 0.25 10.74 1.49
N PRO A 161 -0.62 9.92 0.88
CA PRO A 161 -1.62 10.39 -0.07
C PRO A 161 -2.83 11.02 0.62
N SER A 162 -3.64 11.74 -0.16
CA SER A 162 -4.98 12.16 0.26
C SER A 162 -5.93 11.92 -0.92
N PRO A 163 -6.70 10.81 -0.91
CA PRO A 163 -7.70 10.53 -1.94
C PRO A 163 -8.72 11.65 -2.17
N ILE A 164 -9.15 12.33 -1.10
CA ILE A 164 -10.09 13.46 -1.21
C ILE A 164 -9.47 14.65 -1.96
N LYS A 165 -8.13 14.76 -1.98
CA LYS A 165 -7.38 15.74 -2.78
C LYS A 165 -6.97 15.20 -4.16
N GLY A 166 -7.53 14.08 -4.61
CA GLY A 166 -7.37 13.54 -5.96
C GLY A 166 -6.31 12.45 -6.13
N SER A 167 -5.58 12.08 -5.07
CA SER A 167 -4.55 11.03 -5.17
C SER A 167 -5.15 9.65 -5.41
N SER A 168 -4.56 8.82 -6.28
CA SER A 168 -4.95 7.41 -6.40
C SER A 168 -4.57 6.57 -5.18
N ALA A 169 -3.80 7.12 -4.24
CA ALA A 169 -3.32 6.46 -3.03
C ALA A 169 -2.66 5.08 -3.25
N LYS A 170 -2.12 4.81 -4.45
CA LYS A 170 -1.55 3.52 -4.86
C LYS A 170 -0.74 2.80 -3.79
N ARG A 171 0.24 3.49 -3.18
CA ARG A 171 1.13 2.93 -2.15
C ARG A 171 0.38 2.50 -0.89
N PHE A 172 -0.61 3.29 -0.48
CA PHE A 172 -1.44 3.01 0.69
C PHE A 172 -2.46 1.91 0.40
N ASN A 173 -3.06 1.89 -0.79
CA ASN A 173 -3.91 0.78 -1.24
C ASN A 173 -3.13 -0.54 -1.30
N MET A 174 -1.87 -0.51 -1.73
CA MET A 174 -0.97 -1.69 -1.71
C MET A 174 -0.71 -2.17 -0.29
N TYR A 175 -0.46 -1.26 0.64
CA TYR A 175 -0.32 -1.60 2.06
C TYR A 175 -1.59 -2.23 2.63
N LEU A 176 -2.75 -1.61 2.38
CA LEU A 176 -4.04 -2.15 2.81
C LEU A 176 -4.30 -3.55 2.26
N ARG A 177 -3.93 -3.78 0.99
CA ARG A 177 -3.98 -5.11 0.35
C ARG A 177 -3.20 -6.13 1.18
N TRP A 178 -1.95 -5.81 1.52
CA TRP A 178 -1.09 -6.67 2.31
C TRP A 178 -1.69 -6.99 3.68
N MET A 179 -2.24 -5.99 4.39
CA MET A 179 -2.69 -6.20 5.77
C MET A 179 -4.04 -6.92 5.87
N VAL A 180 -4.97 -6.66 4.94
CA VAL A 180 -6.38 -7.06 5.04
C VAL A 180 -6.72 -8.34 4.27
N ARG A 181 -6.11 -8.58 3.11
CA ARG A 181 -6.43 -9.78 2.32
C ARG A 181 -5.90 -11.04 2.99
N SER A 182 -6.58 -12.16 2.74
CA SER A 182 -6.23 -13.49 3.25
C SER A 182 -4.80 -13.92 2.90
N ASN A 183 -4.16 -14.66 3.82
CA ASN A 183 -2.87 -15.32 3.61
C ASN A 183 -2.98 -16.72 2.99
N ASN A 184 -4.14 -17.12 2.46
CA ASN A 184 -4.33 -18.48 1.89
C ASN A 184 -3.31 -18.82 0.78
N ASN A 185 -2.89 -17.82 0.01
CA ASN A 185 -1.92 -17.97 -1.09
C ASN A 185 -0.48 -17.57 -0.69
N GLY A 186 -0.25 -17.23 0.59
CA GLY A 186 1.07 -16.97 1.15
C GLY A 186 1.67 -15.59 0.87
N VAL A 187 0.97 -14.68 0.19
CA VAL A 187 1.52 -13.37 -0.23
C VAL A 187 1.08 -12.21 0.68
N ASP A 188 -0.22 -12.00 0.84
CA ASP A 188 -0.77 -11.01 1.78
C ASP A 188 -0.88 -11.63 3.19
N PHE A 189 -0.97 -10.82 4.24
CA PHE A 189 -0.84 -11.27 5.64
C PHE A 189 -2.18 -11.61 6.31
N GLY A 190 -3.25 -10.90 5.97
CA GLY A 190 -4.58 -11.11 6.56
C GLY A 190 -4.63 -10.91 8.07
N ILE A 191 -3.78 -10.01 8.58
CA ILE A 191 -3.65 -9.73 10.02
C ILE A 191 -4.65 -8.69 10.51
N TRP A 192 -5.24 -7.91 9.60
CA TRP A 192 -6.32 -6.96 9.90
C TRP A 192 -7.67 -7.58 9.62
N ASN A 193 -8.56 -7.55 10.63
CA ASN A 193 -9.86 -8.22 10.61
C ASN A 193 -11.06 -7.26 10.78
N LYS A 194 -10.81 -5.98 11.06
CA LYS A 194 -11.86 -4.95 11.23
C LYS A 194 -12.23 -4.26 9.91
N ILE A 195 -11.47 -4.50 8.84
CA ILE A 195 -11.71 -3.99 7.49
C ILE A 195 -11.97 -5.18 6.58
N SER A 196 -13.02 -5.12 5.77
CA SER A 196 -13.31 -6.18 4.80
C SER A 196 -12.49 -6.02 3.52
N SER A 197 -12.08 -7.14 2.92
CA SER A 197 -11.43 -7.14 1.59
C SER A 197 -12.31 -6.48 0.50
N SER A 198 -13.63 -6.53 0.66
CA SER A 198 -14.59 -5.87 -0.24
C SER A 198 -14.52 -4.34 -0.22
N GLU A 199 -13.98 -3.75 0.86
CA GLU A 199 -13.80 -2.29 1.01
C GLU A 199 -12.51 -1.79 0.37
N LEU A 200 -11.57 -2.69 0.07
CA LEU A 200 -10.26 -2.34 -0.46
C LEU A 200 -10.37 -1.78 -1.89
N SER A 201 -9.42 -0.91 -2.23
CA SER A 201 -9.28 -0.34 -3.58
C SER A 201 -8.01 -0.82 -4.24
N ILE A 202 -8.02 -0.88 -5.57
CA ILE A 202 -6.84 -1.35 -6.31
C ILE A 202 -5.63 -0.39 -6.14
N PRO A 203 -4.40 -0.92 -6.00
CA PRO A 203 -3.14 -0.17 -6.11
C PRO A 203 -2.86 0.40 -7.52
N LEU A 204 -3.65 1.39 -7.97
CA LEU A 204 -3.57 1.94 -9.32
C LEU A 204 -2.27 2.73 -9.60
N ASP A 205 -1.36 2.13 -10.36
CA ASP A 205 -0.21 2.82 -10.96
C ASP A 205 -0.33 2.99 -12.50
N VAL A 206 0.73 3.53 -13.12
CA VAL A 206 0.78 3.77 -14.58
C VAL A 206 0.60 2.48 -15.37
N HIS A 207 1.16 1.37 -14.89
CA HIS A 207 1.15 0.10 -15.58
C HIS A 207 -0.18 -0.62 -15.40
N THR A 208 -0.66 -0.76 -14.16
CA THR A 208 -2.00 -1.28 -13.86
C THR A 208 -3.07 -0.48 -14.60
N GLY A 209 -2.94 0.86 -14.63
CA GLY A 209 -3.85 1.72 -15.38
C GLY A 209 -3.78 1.53 -16.89
N ARG A 210 -2.61 1.19 -17.46
CA ARG A 210 -2.46 0.88 -18.89
C ARG A 210 -3.19 -0.43 -19.24
N ILE A 211 -2.98 -1.48 -18.44
CA ILE A 211 -3.65 -2.78 -18.62
C ILE A 211 -5.15 -2.66 -18.39
N ALA A 212 -5.60 -1.94 -17.36
CA ALA A 212 -7.01 -1.70 -17.11
C ALA A 212 -7.69 -1.00 -18.30
N ARG A 213 -7.01 -0.04 -18.95
CA ARG A 213 -7.55 0.62 -20.16
C ARG A 213 -7.61 -0.32 -21.36
N SER A 214 -6.58 -1.15 -21.59
CA SER A 214 -6.60 -2.09 -22.72
C SER A 214 -7.69 -3.15 -22.56
N LEU A 215 -8.01 -3.55 -21.33
CA LEU A 215 -9.09 -4.47 -21.00
C LEU A 215 -10.48 -3.82 -20.88
N GLY A 216 -10.59 -2.50 -21.09
CA GLY A 216 -11.86 -1.78 -20.96
C GLY A 216 -12.37 -1.58 -19.52
N LEU A 217 -11.54 -1.89 -18.52
CA LEU A 217 -11.82 -1.64 -17.09
C LEU A 217 -11.69 -0.16 -16.71
N LEU A 218 -10.88 0.62 -17.44
CA LEU A 218 -10.70 2.05 -17.19
C LEU A 218 -10.84 2.85 -18.48
N GLU A 219 -11.59 3.95 -18.44
CA GLU A 219 -11.71 4.88 -19.56
C GLU A 219 -10.96 6.20 -19.31
N ARG A 220 -10.94 6.67 -18.06
CA ARG A 220 -10.20 7.88 -17.69
C ARG A 220 -8.72 7.75 -18.03
N LYS A 221 -8.13 8.81 -18.61
CA LYS A 221 -6.71 8.84 -19.04
C LYS A 221 -5.72 9.15 -17.91
N VAL A 222 -6.18 9.83 -16.86
CA VAL A 222 -5.36 10.19 -15.69
C VAL A 222 -5.45 9.05 -14.67
N ASN A 223 -4.44 8.91 -13.81
CA ASN A 223 -4.48 7.98 -12.67
C ASN A 223 -4.73 8.79 -11.37
N ASP A 224 -6.00 9.08 -11.11
CA ASP A 224 -6.47 9.85 -9.94
C ASP A 224 -7.43 9.00 -9.08
N SER A 225 -7.90 9.54 -7.95
CA SER A 225 -8.88 8.86 -7.09
C SER A 225 -10.16 8.47 -7.85
N LYS A 226 -10.61 9.28 -8.80
CA LYS A 226 -11.78 8.99 -9.66
C LYS A 226 -11.56 7.75 -10.53
N SER A 227 -10.33 7.56 -11.03
CA SER A 227 -9.95 6.39 -11.83
C SER A 227 -9.88 5.12 -11.00
N VAL A 228 -9.44 5.25 -9.73
CA VAL A 228 -9.53 4.14 -8.76
C VAL A 228 -11.00 3.74 -8.61
N THR A 229 -11.89 4.69 -8.28
CA THR A 229 -13.34 4.44 -8.14
C THR A 229 -13.96 3.78 -9.37
N GLU A 230 -13.58 4.23 -10.58
CA GLU A 230 -14.10 3.67 -11.83
C GLU A 230 -13.74 2.18 -11.99
N ILE A 231 -12.46 1.82 -11.79
CA ILE A 231 -12.00 0.44 -11.88
C ILE A 231 -12.65 -0.40 -10.79
N ASP A 232 -12.58 0.09 -9.55
CA ASP A 232 -13.15 -0.53 -8.36
C ASP A 232 -14.63 -0.93 -8.56
N ASN A 233 -15.44 -0.06 -9.18
CA ASN A 233 -16.85 -0.34 -9.48
C ASN A 233 -17.03 -1.52 -10.46
N LYS A 234 -16.10 -1.72 -11.40
CA LYS A 234 -16.15 -2.86 -12.33
C LYS A 234 -15.62 -4.12 -11.66
N LEU A 235 -14.54 -4.03 -10.89
CA LEU A 235 -13.97 -5.17 -10.18
C LEU A 235 -14.94 -5.72 -9.14
N ARG A 236 -15.65 -4.87 -8.38
CA ARG A 236 -16.69 -5.29 -7.42
C ARG A 236 -17.90 -5.98 -8.06
N LYS A 237 -18.20 -5.69 -9.33
CA LYS A 237 -19.22 -6.44 -10.08
C LYS A 237 -18.76 -7.84 -10.46
N MET A 238 -17.45 -8.04 -10.62
CA MET A 238 -16.86 -9.33 -10.94
C MET A 238 -16.65 -10.19 -9.68
N ASP A 239 -16.16 -9.58 -8.61
CA ASP A 239 -16.03 -10.20 -7.30
C ASP A 239 -16.39 -9.19 -6.18
N PRO A 240 -17.57 -9.31 -5.56
CA PRO A 240 -17.99 -8.40 -4.50
C PRO A 240 -17.33 -8.70 -3.15
N ILE A 241 -16.73 -9.88 -2.97
CA ILE A 241 -16.10 -10.31 -1.71
C ILE A 241 -14.66 -9.84 -1.69
N ASP A 242 -13.95 -10.04 -2.79
CA ASP A 242 -12.51 -9.80 -2.87
C ASP A 242 -12.05 -9.16 -4.20
N PRO A 243 -12.52 -7.93 -4.50
CA PRO A 243 -12.27 -7.27 -5.79
C PRO A 243 -10.78 -6.94 -6.02
N VAL A 244 -9.99 -6.78 -4.96
CA VAL A 244 -8.58 -6.35 -5.08
C VAL A 244 -7.66 -7.49 -5.53
N LYS A 245 -8.13 -8.74 -5.58
CA LYS A 245 -7.32 -9.88 -6.06
C LYS A 245 -6.88 -9.69 -7.49
N TYR A 246 -7.68 -8.96 -8.27
CA TYR A 246 -7.40 -8.64 -9.66
C TYR A 246 -6.19 -7.70 -9.82
N ASP A 247 -5.66 -7.11 -8.75
CA ASP A 247 -4.36 -6.44 -8.78
C ASP A 247 -3.24 -7.40 -9.20
N TYR A 248 -3.23 -8.65 -8.69
CA TYR A 248 -2.26 -9.66 -9.11
C TYR A 248 -2.38 -10.01 -10.60
N ALA A 249 -3.60 -10.11 -11.12
CA ALA A 249 -3.85 -10.31 -12.55
C ALA A 249 -3.32 -9.12 -13.37
N LEU A 250 -3.74 -7.90 -13.06
CA LEU A 250 -3.41 -6.71 -13.83
C LEU A 250 -1.92 -6.38 -13.79
N PHE A 251 -1.29 -6.55 -12.63
CA PHE A 251 0.14 -6.40 -12.46
C PHE A 251 0.92 -7.49 -13.19
N GLY A 252 0.55 -8.75 -12.99
CA GLY A 252 1.24 -9.90 -13.55
C GLY A 252 1.17 -9.93 -15.08
N LEU A 253 0.00 -9.63 -15.67
CA LEU A 253 -0.16 -9.53 -17.12
C LEU A 253 0.84 -8.56 -17.76
N GLY A 254 1.03 -7.40 -17.15
CA GLY A 254 1.93 -6.44 -17.75
C GLY A 254 3.41 -6.69 -17.42
N VAL A 255 3.75 -7.30 -16.28
CA VAL A 255 5.15 -7.58 -15.90
C VAL A 255 5.68 -8.85 -16.57
N TYR A 256 4.87 -9.91 -16.62
CA TYR A 256 5.31 -11.24 -17.05
C TYR A 256 4.88 -11.57 -18.49
N GLU A 257 3.79 -10.98 -18.98
CA GLU A 257 3.25 -11.28 -20.31
C GLU A 257 3.39 -10.12 -21.32
N ASN A 258 4.05 -9.02 -20.94
CA ASN A 258 4.30 -7.84 -21.80
C ASN A 258 3.05 -7.31 -22.55
N PHE A 259 1.88 -7.46 -21.92
CA PHE A 259 0.58 -7.05 -22.46
C PHE A 259 0.51 -5.53 -22.79
#